data_AF-A0A1M3KSX9-F1
#
_entry.id   AF-A0A1M3KSX9-F1
#
_cell.length_a   1.000
_cell.length_b   1.000
_cell.length_c   1.000
_cell.angle_alpha   90.00
_cell.angle_beta   90.00
_cell.angle_gamma   90.00
#
_symmetry.space_group_name_H-M   'P 1'
#
loop_
_entity.id
_entity.type
_entity.pdbx_description
1 polymer ?
#
loop_
_entity_poly.entity_id
_entity_poly.type
_entity_poly.pdbx_seq_one_letter_code
_entity_poly.pdbx_strand_id
1 'polypeptide(L)'
;MTTFKIGQKVRYIGKCRDYNEPAHVGKTGTVTGFKNWGGVTVRWDKEDERPSLSVYSENLEPVRTLRPANQNTKIEKIKAHLLSGKSLTQLEALGLYGAFRLAARVHELKAAGMKIKTTIKHDPNGNPYAEYALVTRKVAA
;
A
#
# COMPACT_ATOMS: atom_id res chain seq x y z
N MET A 1 -24.11 3.41 -10.60
CA MET A 1 -23.13 4.34 -11.19
C MET A 1 -21.81 4.18 -10.46
N THR A 2 -20.74 3.77 -11.14
CA THR A 2 -19.40 3.66 -10.55
C THR A 2 -18.82 5.06 -10.42
N THR A 3 -18.71 5.58 -9.20
CA THR A 3 -18.17 6.92 -8.95
C THR A 3 -16.64 6.88 -8.94
N PHE A 4 -16.00 7.55 -9.90
CA PHE A 4 -14.55 7.72 -9.96
C PHE A 4 -14.12 8.98 -9.20
N LYS A 5 -12.85 9.04 -8.77
CA LYS A 5 -12.24 10.20 -8.11
C LYS A 5 -11.11 10.79 -8.96
N ILE A 6 -10.91 12.11 -8.90
CA ILE A 6 -9.73 12.76 -9.52
C ILE A 6 -8.46 12.16 -8.89
N GLY A 7 -7.46 11.85 -9.72
CA GLY A 7 -6.23 11.18 -9.32
C GLY A 7 -6.34 9.64 -9.23
N GLN A 8 -7.52 9.06 -9.43
CA GLN A 8 -7.69 7.62 -9.41
C GLN A 8 -7.09 6.98 -10.68
N LYS A 9 -6.37 5.87 -10.50
CA LYS A 9 -5.92 5.02 -11.61
C LYS A 9 -7.08 4.20 -12.16
N VAL A 10 -7.26 4.25 -13.46
CA VAL A 10 -8.31 3.56 -14.21
C VAL A 10 -7.70 2.84 -15.41
N ARG A 11 -8.37 1.78 -15.84
CA ARG A 11 -8.03 1.00 -17.01
C ARG A 11 -9.18 1.07 -18.00
N TYR A 12 -8.86 1.27 -19.27
CA TYR A 12 -9.88 1.29 -20.31
C TYR A 12 -10.26 -0.14 -20.71
N ILE A 13 -11.56 -0.42 -20.68
CA ILE A 13 -12.13 -1.73 -21.02
C ILE A 13 -12.95 -1.71 -22.30
N GLY A 14 -13.32 -0.53 -22.82
CA GLY A 14 -14.01 -0.37 -24.10
C GLY A 14 -15.34 -1.14 -24.22
N LYS A 15 -16.12 -1.23 -23.13
CA LYS A 15 -17.39 -1.99 -23.08
C LYS A 15 -18.54 -1.31 -23.84
N CYS A 16 -18.62 0.00 -23.80
CA CYS A 16 -19.61 0.79 -24.52
C CYS A 16 -19.20 0.93 -25.99
N ARG A 17 -20.16 0.70 -26.90
CA ARG A 17 -19.96 0.82 -28.35
C ARG A 17 -19.82 2.27 -28.79
N ASP A 18 -20.50 3.19 -28.10
CA ASP A 18 -20.38 4.62 -28.35
C ASP A 18 -19.08 5.15 -27.72
N TYR A 19 -18.27 5.85 -28.51
CA TYR A 19 -16.95 6.33 -28.12
C TYR A 19 -16.01 5.19 -27.65
N ASN A 20 -16.08 4.05 -28.34
CA ASN A 20 -15.11 2.97 -28.21
C ASN A 20 -13.83 3.34 -28.95
N GLU A 21 -12.72 3.42 -28.22
CA GLU A 21 -11.40 3.62 -28.81
C GLU A 21 -10.59 2.33 -28.56
N PRO A 22 -10.66 1.34 -29.47
CA PRO A 22 -10.05 0.02 -29.28
C PRO A 22 -8.54 0.11 -29.08
N ALA A 23 -7.89 1.15 -29.61
CA ALA A 23 -6.48 1.46 -29.41
C ALA A 23 -6.10 1.72 -27.94
N HIS A 24 -7.07 2.03 -27.07
CA HIS A 24 -6.85 2.24 -25.64
C HIS A 24 -7.26 1.05 -24.77
N VAL A 25 -7.87 -0.01 -25.33
CA VAL A 25 -8.28 -1.19 -24.56
C VAL A 25 -7.08 -1.83 -23.86
N GLY A 26 -7.22 -1.98 -22.55
CA GLY A 26 -6.17 -2.51 -21.67
C GLY A 26 -5.17 -1.47 -21.16
N LYS A 27 -5.14 -0.24 -21.70
CA LYS A 27 -4.25 0.83 -21.23
C LYS A 27 -4.72 1.40 -19.89
N THR A 28 -3.76 1.87 -19.10
CA THR A 28 -4.01 2.52 -17.81
C THR A 28 -3.79 4.02 -17.92
N GLY A 29 -4.54 4.76 -17.13
CA GLY A 29 -4.43 6.20 -17.04
C GLY A 29 -4.93 6.72 -15.70
N THR A 30 -4.84 8.02 -15.53
CA THR A 30 -5.22 8.73 -14.31
C THR A 30 -6.39 9.65 -14.61
N VAL A 31 -7.43 9.61 -13.79
CA VAL A 31 -8.59 10.50 -13.92
C VAL A 31 -8.16 11.94 -13.61
N THR A 32 -8.34 12.85 -14.55
CA THR A 32 -7.97 14.26 -14.43
C THR A 32 -9.16 15.21 -14.33
N GLY A 33 -10.37 14.76 -14.69
CA GLY A 33 -11.56 15.60 -14.58
C GLY A 33 -12.83 14.90 -15.04
N PHE A 34 -13.94 15.64 -14.96
CA PHE A 34 -15.27 15.16 -15.33
C PHE A 34 -15.94 16.16 -16.29
N LYS A 35 -16.80 15.65 -17.16
CA LYS A 35 -17.62 16.45 -18.08
C LYS A 35 -19.05 16.53 -17.57
N ASN A 36 -19.75 17.61 -17.89
CA ASN A 36 -21.13 17.87 -17.45
C ASN A 36 -22.14 16.80 -17.94
N TRP A 37 -21.82 16.11 -19.04
CA TRP A 37 -22.60 15.00 -19.59
C TRP A 37 -22.28 13.63 -18.96
N GLY A 38 -21.48 13.58 -17.88
CA GLY A 38 -21.13 12.34 -17.18
C GLY A 38 -19.88 11.60 -17.69
N GLY A 39 -19.14 12.22 -18.63
CA GLY A 39 -17.86 11.71 -19.11
C GLY A 39 -16.72 11.89 -18.11
N VAL A 40 -15.76 10.96 -18.13
CA VAL A 40 -14.55 10.97 -17.30
C VAL A 40 -13.35 11.26 -18.19
N THR A 41 -12.57 12.28 -17.85
CA THR A 41 -11.32 12.61 -18.56
C THR A 41 -10.18 11.85 -17.92
N VAL A 42 -9.47 11.08 -18.74
CA VAL A 42 -8.35 10.23 -18.33
C VAL A 42 -7.11 10.66 -19.09
N ARG A 43 -6.01 10.90 -18.37
CA ARG A 43 -4.67 11.05 -18.94
C ARG A 43 -4.00 9.68 -18.98
N TRP A 44 -3.61 9.21 -20.17
CA TRP A 44 -3.04 7.87 -20.36
C TRP A 44 -1.55 7.84 -19.97
N ASP A 45 -1.10 6.72 -19.42
CA ASP A 45 0.28 6.58 -18.91
C ASP A 45 1.32 6.35 -20.02
N LYS A 46 0.88 5.86 -21.20
CA LYS A 46 1.73 5.76 -22.38
C LYS A 46 1.52 6.99 -23.25
N GLU A 47 2.64 7.52 -23.74
CA GLU A 47 2.73 8.66 -24.64
C GLU A 47 2.26 8.22 -26.03
N ASP A 48 0.95 8.03 -26.18
CA ASP A 48 0.30 8.04 -27.49
C ASP A 48 0.02 9.51 -27.88
N GLU A 49 -0.19 9.76 -29.18
CA GLU A 49 -0.50 11.07 -29.75
C GLU A 49 -1.68 11.82 -29.07
N ARG A 50 -2.47 11.13 -28.25
CA ARG A 50 -3.58 11.67 -27.45
C ARG A 50 -3.31 11.49 -25.95
N PRO A 51 -2.68 12.47 -25.28
CA PRO A 51 -2.30 12.34 -23.87
C PRO A 51 -3.50 12.34 -22.92
N SER A 52 -4.68 12.84 -23.35
CA SER A 52 -5.89 12.83 -22.53
C SER A 52 -7.16 12.66 -23.36
N LEU A 53 -8.06 11.81 -22.88
CA LEU A 53 -9.31 11.47 -23.56
C LEU A 53 -10.48 11.49 -22.56
N SER A 54 -11.61 12.09 -22.95
CA SER A 54 -12.86 12.01 -22.19
C SER A 54 -13.68 10.82 -22.68
N VAL A 55 -13.95 9.86 -21.79
CA VAL A 55 -14.69 8.62 -22.10
C VAL A 55 -15.82 8.41 -21.12
N TYR A 56 -16.81 7.61 -21.49
CA TYR A 56 -17.85 7.19 -20.55
C TYR A 56 -17.26 6.35 -19.41
N SER A 57 -17.83 6.52 -18.21
CA SER A 57 -17.45 5.76 -17.01
C SER A 57 -17.59 4.24 -17.20
N GLU A 58 -18.50 3.79 -18.05
CA GLU A 58 -18.72 2.38 -18.42
C GLU A 58 -17.55 1.76 -19.20
N ASN A 59 -16.75 2.59 -19.87
CA ASN A 59 -15.52 2.18 -20.55
C ASN A 59 -14.31 2.12 -19.64
N LEU A 60 -14.47 2.39 -18.34
CA LEU A 60 -13.40 2.41 -17.37
C LEU A 60 -13.65 1.40 -16.26
N GLU A 61 -12.60 0.69 -15.87
CA GLU A 61 -12.55 -0.03 -14.61
C GLU A 61 -11.55 0.65 -13.67
N PRO A 62 -11.84 0.75 -12.37
CA PRO A 62 -10.83 1.18 -11.42
C PRO A 62 -9.70 0.15 -11.44
N VAL A 63 -8.48 0.60 -11.72
CA VAL A 63 -7.33 -0.25 -11.45
C VAL A 63 -7.36 -0.47 -9.96
N ARG A 64 -7.49 -1.73 -9.54
CA ARG A 64 -7.24 -2.12 -8.16
C ARG A 64 -5.74 -1.92 -7.92
N THR A 65 -5.31 -0.66 -7.84
CA THR A 65 -4.00 -0.34 -7.27
C THR A 65 -4.06 -0.93 -5.89
N LEU A 66 -3.15 -1.88 -5.61
CA LEU A 66 -2.90 -2.34 -4.25
C LEU A 66 -2.91 -1.09 -3.37
N ARG A 67 -3.84 -1.06 -2.42
CA ARG A 67 -4.16 0.03 -1.50
C ARG A 67 -3.01 1.04 -1.40
N PRO A 68 -3.22 2.36 -1.64
CA PRO A 68 -2.14 3.33 -1.48
C PRO A 68 -1.53 3.12 -0.10
N ALA A 69 -0.19 3.10 -0.01
CA ALA A 69 0.57 2.89 1.22
C ALA A 69 0.25 4.00 2.24
N ASN A 70 -0.95 3.90 2.83
CA ASN A 70 -1.48 4.86 3.77
C ASN A 70 -0.84 4.53 5.12
N GLN A 71 0.05 5.44 5.50
CA GLN A 71 1.10 5.45 6.53
C GLN A 71 0.61 5.25 7.97
N ASN A 72 -0.24 4.25 8.22
CA ASN A 72 -0.76 4.00 9.57
C ASN A 72 -1.06 2.53 9.83
N THR A 73 -0.48 1.63 9.03
CA THR A 73 -0.61 0.20 9.29
C THR A 73 0.14 -0.15 10.58
N LYS A 74 -0.37 -1.15 11.32
CA LYS A 74 0.30 -1.64 12.53
C LYS A 74 1.76 -2.06 12.22
N ILE A 75 2.02 -2.56 11.02
CA ILE A 75 3.35 -2.94 10.52
C ILE A 75 4.28 -1.73 10.44
N GLU A 76 3.82 -0.62 9.86
CA GLU A 76 4.62 0.60 9.73
C GLU A 76 4.97 1.20 11.08
N LYS A 77 4.03 1.18 12.05
CA LYS A 77 4.31 1.62 13.42
C LYS A 77 5.37 0.77 14.11
N ILE A 78 5.27 -0.55 13.97
CA ILE A 78 6.27 -1.49 14.49
C ILE A 78 7.63 -1.26 13.81
N LYS A 79 7.63 -1.08 12.49
CA LYS A 79 8.83 -0.76 11.71
C LYS A 79 9.50 0.51 12.23
N ALA A 80 8.75 1.60 12.39
CA ALA A 80 9.26 2.86 12.90
C ALA A 80 9.83 2.72 14.33
N HIS A 81 9.16 1.95 15.19
CA HIS A 81 9.65 1.66 16.54
C HIS A 81 11.01 0.94 16.50
N LEU A 82 11.13 -0.12 15.70
CA LEU A 82 12.38 -0.89 15.60
C LEU A 82 13.50 -0.06 14.95
N LEU A 83 13.18 0.79 13.97
CA LEU A 83 14.14 1.72 13.35
C LEU A 83 14.65 2.79 14.31
N SER A 84 13.87 3.15 15.34
CA SER A 84 14.33 4.06 16.41
C SER A 84 15.40 3.45 17.31
N GLY A 85 15.78 2.19 17.10
CA GLY A 85 16.78 1.47 17.89
C GLY A 85 16.23 0.84 19.17
N LYS A 86 14.91 0.96 19.42
CA LYS A 86 14.25 0.34 20.55
C LYS A 86 13.87 -1.11 20.26
N SER A 87 13.94 -1.96 21.28
CA SER A 87 13.36 -3.30 21.24
C SER A 87 11.85 -3.25 21.46
N LEU A 88 11.16 -4.30 21.04
CA LEU A 88 9.72 -4.42 21.19
C LEU A 88 9.33 -5.84 21.58
N THR A 89 8.55 -5.97 22.65
CA THR A 89 7.92 -7.22 23.09
C THR A 89 6.47 -7.31 22.62
N GLN A 90 5.88 -8.51 22.69
CA GLN A 90 4.48 -8.72 22.31
C GLN A 90 3.51 -7.89 23.19
N LEU A 91 3.82 -7.72 24.48
CA LEU A 91 3.00 -6.94 25.40
C LEU A 91 3.08 -5.43 25.09
N GLU A 92 4.28 -4.90 24.84
CA GLU A 92 4.47 -3.51 24.43
C GLU A 92 3.81 -3.21 23.09
N ALA A 93 3.92 -4.13 22.11
CA ALA A 93 3.26 -3.97 20.81
C ALA A 93 1.73 -3.97 20.93
N LEU A 94 1.18 -4.72 21.90
CA LEU A 94 -0.24 -4.70 22.20
C LEU A 94 -0.65 -3.35 22.81
N GLY A 95 0.07 -2.86 23.82
CA GLY A 95 -0.24 -1.59 24.50
C GLY A 95 -0.04 -0.36 23.61
N LEU A 96 1.04 -0.30 22.83
CA LEU A 96 1.37 0.87 22.01
C LEU A 96 0.62 0.90 20.67
N TYR A 97 0.39 -0.27 20.05
CA TYR A 97 -0.07 -0.35 18.66
C TYR A 97 -1.31 -1.24 18.45
N GLY A 98 -1.84 -1.86 19.50
CA GLY A 98 -2.95 -2.80 19.39
C GLY A 98 -2.63 -4.01 18.51
N ALA A 99 -1.38 -4.47 18.50
CA ALA A 99 -0.88 -5.52 17.61
C ALA A 99 -0.83 -6.90 18.31
N PHE A 100 -1.92 -7.67 18.19
CA PHE A 100 -2.05 -9.01 18.80
C PHE A 100 -1.10 -10.08 18.24
N ARG A 101 -0.59 -9.91 17.01
CA ARG A 101 0.28 -10.89 16.35
C ARG A 101 1.60 -10.24 15.94
N LEU A 102 2.43 -9.84 16.90
CA LEU A 102 3.71 -9.17 16.63
C LEU A 102 4.63 -10.08 15.80
N ALA A 103 4.71 -11.37 16.13
CA ALA A 103 5.57 -12.32 15.43
C ALA A 103 5.31 -12.37 13.91
N ALA A 104 4.03 -12.37 13.50
CA ALA A 104 3.66 -12.35 12.08
C ALA A 104 4.11 -11.05 11.39
N ARG A 105 3.94 -9.91 12.05
CA ARG A 105 4.35 -8.60 11.51
C ARG A 105 5.86 -8.50 11.41
N VAL A 106 6.60 -9.00 12.40
CA VAL A 106 8.06 -9.10 12.34
C VAL A 106 8.49 -10.02 11.20
N HIS A 107 7.81 -11.14 10.96
CA HIS A 107 8.09 -12.02 9.83
C HIS A 107 7.93 -11.30 8.48
N GLU A 108 6.87 -10.52 8.30
CA GLU A 108 6.68 -9.66 7.13
C GLU A 108 7.83 -8.63 6.97
N LEU A 109 8.28 -8.02 8.07
CA LEU A 109 9.41 -7.09 8.05
C LEU A 109 10.75 -7.78 7.71
N LYS A 110 10.97 -9.00 8.19
CA LYS A 110 12.14 -9.82 7.84
C LYS A 110 12.11 -10.20 6.35
N ALA A 111 10.94 -10.59 5.83
CA ALA A 111 10.74 -10.88 4.41
C ALA A 111 10.97 -9.63 3.54
N ALA A 112 10.66 -8.44 4.05
CA ALA A 112 10.98 -7.16 3.42
C ALA A 112 12.47 -6.76 3.54
N GLY A 113 13.33 -7.61 4.10
CA GLY A 113 14.79 -7.43 4.15
C GLY A 113 15.34 -6.80 5.44
N MET A 114 14.50 -6.56 6.47
CA MET A 114 15.00 -6.04 7.75
C MET A 114 15.68 -7.12 8.60
N LYS A 115 16.88 -6.80 9.09
CA LYS A 115 17.64 -7.67 10.01
C LYS A 115 17.15 -7.45 11.44
N ILE A 116 16.17 -8.25 11.87
CA ILE A 116 15.60 -8.21 13.22
C ILE A 116 16.09 -9.42 14.01
N LYS A 117 16.75 -9.19 15.14
CA LYS A 117 17.13 -10.21 16.10
C LYS A 117 15.95 -10.52 17.01
N THR A 118 15.76 -11.80 17.30
CA THR A 118 14.77 -12.29 18.27
C THR A 118 15.53 -12.86 19.46
N THR A 119 15.23 -12.38 20.65
CA THR A 119 15.80 -12.87 21.92
C THR A 119 14.65 -13.42 22.76
N ILE A 120 14.80 -14.64 23.27
CA ILE A 120 13.83 -15.20 24.21
C ILE A 120 14.24 -14.77 25.63
N LYS A 121 13.34 -14.09 26.32
CA LYS A 121 13.46 -13.70 27.73
C LYS A 121 12.45 -14.50 28.55
N HIS A 122 12.65 -14.58 29.86
CA HIS A 122 11.72 -15.23 30.77
C HIS A 122 11.10 -14.20 31.70
N ASP A 123 9.81 -14.34 31.98
CA ASP A 123 9.12 -13.53 32.99
C ASP A 123 9.57 -13.96 34.40
N PRO A 124 9.18 -13.22 35.46
CA PRO A 124 9.49 -13.62 36.83
C PRO A 124 8.94 -14.99 37.26
N ASN A 125 7.95 -15.52 36.53
CA ASN A 125 7.33 -16.83 36.76
C ASN A 125 8.01 -17.94 35.92
N GLY A 126 9.03 -17.61 35.12
CA GLY A 126 9.73 -18.56 34.25
C GLY A 126 9.08 -18.78 32.88
N ASN A 127 8.02 -18.05 32.51
CA ASN A 127 7.41 -18.18 31.19
C ASN A 127 8.26 -17.47 30.11
N PRO A 128 8.61 -18.15 29.01
CA PRO A 128 9.38 -17.54 27.94
C PRO A 128 8.53 -16.57 27.10
N TYR A 129 9.09 -15.41 26.76
CA TYR A 129 8.53 -14.44 25.82
C TYR A 129 9.58 -13.93 24.84
N ALA A 130 9.13 -13.55 23.64
CA ALA A 130 10.01 -13.04 22.60
C ALA A 130 10.16 -11.52 22.64
N GLU A 131 11.40 -11.05 22.56
CA GLU A 131 11.79 -9.66 22.36
C GLU A 131 12.43 -9.50 20.98
N TYR A 132 12.06 -8.44 20.26
CA TYR A 132 12.54 -8.16 18.92
C TYR A 132 13.32 -6.86 18.90
N ALA A 133 14.52 -6.86 18.32
CA ALA A 133 15.33 -5.65 18.17
C ALA A 133 15.97 -5.60 16.78
N LEU A 134 16.16 -4.39 16.25
CA LEU A 134 16.86 -4.22 14.99
C LEU A 134 18.35 -4.45 15.18
N VAL A 135 18.97 -5.25 14.30
CA VAL A 135 20.42 -5.41 14.27
C VAL A 135 21.00 -4.21 13.52
N THR A 136 21.20 -3.11 14.22
CA THR A 136 21.99 -2.01 13.69
C THR A 136 23.46 -2.44 13.72
N ARG A 137 24.14 -2.40 12.56
CA ARG A 137 25.58 -2.53 12.54
C ARG A 137 26.10 -1.28 13.25
N LYS A 138 26.66 -1.41 14.46
CA LYS A 138 27.46 -0.34 15.05
C LYS A 138 28.58 -0.04 14.04
N VAL A 139 28.43 1.06 13.30
CA VAL A 139 29.59 1.70 12.67
C VAL A 139 30.29 2.36 13.84
N ALA A 140 31.32 1.71 14.36
CA ALA A 140 32.25 2.36 15.27
C ALA A 140 32.80 3.57 14.52
N ALA A 141 32.51 4.77 15.03
CA ALA A 141 33.13 6.01 14.61
C ALA A 141 34.53 6.12 15.22
#